data_AF-A0A328P7Q2-F1
#
_entry.id   AF-A0A328P7Q2-F1
#
_cell.length_a   1.000
_cell.length_b   1.000
_cell.length_c   1.000
_cell.angle_alpha   90.00
_cell.angle_beta   90.00
_cell.angle_gamma   90.00
#
_symmetry.space_group_name_H-M   'P 1'
#
loop_
_entity.id
_entity.type
_entity.pdbx_description
1 polymer ?
#
loop_
_entity_poly.entity_id
_entity_poly.type
_entity_poly.pdbx_seq_one_letter_code
_entity_poly.pdbx_strand_id
1 'polypeptide(L)' 'MAKSRAELDQMLDALDSFVPGLESSKPHAADFWEAFNKLAEAVQENAGPDDHGWVCERLDAIQVKHHLVPPADQI' A
#
# COMPACT_ATOMS: atom_id res chain seq x y z
N MET A 1 8.45 -17.97 -3.91
CA MET A 1 9.43 -17.31 -4.79
C MET A 1 9.15 -15.83 -4.66
N ALA A 2 10.15 -15.03 -4.31
CA ALA A 2 9.96 -13.58 -4.30
C ALA A 2 9.69 -13.11 -5.73
N LYS A 3 8.76 -12.17 -5.89
CA LYS A 3 8.47 -11.53 -7.17
C LYS A 3 9.63 -10.63 -7.57
N SER A 4 9.77 -10.43 -8.88
CA SER A 4 10.76 -9.47 -9.38
C SER A 4 10.34 -8.06 -9.02
N ARG A 5 11.31 -7.16 -8.87
CA ARG A 5 11.07 -5.73 -8.58
C ARG A 5 10.07 -5.07 -9.54
N ALA A 6 10.08 -5.46 -10.82
CA ALA A 6 9.10 -4.98 -11.80
C ALA A 6 7.66 -5.42 -11.50
N GLU A 7 7.46 -6.65 -11.00
CA GLU A 7 6.14 -7.13 -10.61
C GLU A 7 5.66 -6.45 -9.33
N LEU A 8 6.56 -6.21 -8.37
CA LEU A 8 6.26 -5.45 -7.16
C LEU A 8 5.89 -4.00 -7.50
N ASP A 9 6.60 -3.37 -8.45
CA ASP A 9 6.27 -2.04 -8.97
C ASP A 9 4.88 -1.98 -9.58
N GLN A 10 4.51 -2.97 -10.40
CA GLN A 10 3.15 -3.07 -10.95
C GLN A 10 2.08 -3.26 -9.86
N MET A 11 2.38 -4.02 -8.79
CA MET A 11 1.45 -4.18 -7.67
C MET A 11 1.29 -2.88 -6.87
N LEU A 12 2.38 -2.12 -6.68
CA LEU A 12 2.39 -0.82 -6.01
C LEU A 12 1.66 0.24 -6.83
N ASP A 13 1.84 0.26 -8.15
CA ASP A 13 1.12 1.15 -9.07
C ASP A 13 -0.38 0.85 -9.10
N ALA A 14 -0.74 -0.44 -9.09
CA ALA A 14 -2.12 -0.86 -8.94
C ALA A 14 -2.72 -0.39 -7.61
N LEU A 15 -1.97 -0.50 -6.51
CA LEU A 15 -2.37 -0.04 -5.19
C LEU A 15 -2.57 1.49 -5.18
N ASP A 16 -1.63 2.27 -5.75
CA ASP A 16 -1.75 3.73 -5.93
C ASP A 16 -3.02 4.13 -6.70
N SER A 17 -3.33 3.42 -7.79
CA SER A 17 -4.55 3.65 -8.57
C SER A 17 -5.83 3.25 -7.83
N PHE A 18 -5.73 2.31 -6.88
CA PHE A 18 -6.87 1.81 -6.13
C PHE A 18 -7.24 2.71 -4.93
N VAL A 19 -6.28 3.46 -4.38
CA VAL A 19 -6.48 4.39 -3.26
C VAL A 19 -7.65 5.36 -3.47
N PRO A 20 -7.70 6.19 -4.52
CA PRO A 20 -8.79 7.16 -4.69
C PRO A 20 -10.16 6.48 -4.89
N GLY A 21 -10.19 5.28 -5.48
CA GLY A 21 -11.41 4.49 -5.61
C GLY A 21 -11.90 3.94 -4.26
N LEU A 22 -10.96 3.48 -3.42
CA LEU A 22 -11.25 3.05 -2.05
C LEU A 22 -11.76 4.21 -1.20
N GLU A 23 -11.12 5.38 -1.25
CA GLU A 23 -11.57 6.57 -0.52
C GLU A 23 -12.99 6.97 -0.91
N SER A 24 -13.32 6.93 -2.20
CA SER A 24 -14.67 7.24 -2.67
C SER A 24 -15.70 6.16 -2.32
N SER A 25 -15.29 4.90 -2.19
CA SER A 25 -16.21 3.78 -1.95
C SER A 25 -16.35 3.38 -0.48
N LYS A 26 -15.37 3.73 0.36
CA LYS A 26 -15.30 3.39 1.79
C LYS A 26 -15.10 4.69 2.59
N PRO A 27 -16.19 5.37 3.01
CA PRO A 27 -16.08 6.59 3.82
C PRO A 27 -15.53 6.33 5.24
N HIS A 28 -15.52 5.06 5.68
CA HIS A 28 -14.92 4.66 6.94
C HIS A 28 -13.43 4.39 6.77
N ALA A 29 -12.61 5.14 7.52
CA ALA A 29 -11.16 4.96 7.53
C ALA A 29 -10.76 3.51 7.84
N ALA A 30 -11.45 2.82 8.76
CA ALA A 30 -11.16 1.44 9.10
C ALA A 30 -11.29 0.48 7.89
N ASP A 31 -12.37 0.61 7.11
CA ASP A 31 -12.59 -0.17 5.89
C ASP A 31 -11.56 0.13 4.79
N PHE A 32 -11.17 1.39 4.66
CA PHE A 32 -10.12 1.82 3.74
C PHE A 32 -8.77 1.18 4.13
N TRP A 33 -8.39 1.34 5.40
CA TRP A 33 -7.12 0.84 5.92
C TRP A 33 -7.05 -0.69 5.93
N GLU A 34 -8.15 -1.39 6.18
CA GLU A 34 -8.20 -2.85 6.06
C GLU A 34 -7.88 -3.31 4.63
N ALA A 35 -8.49 -2.68 3.62
CA ALA A 35 -8.24 -3.02 2.23
C ALA A 35 -6.81 -2.64 1.78
N PHE A 36 -6.35 -1.45 2.18
CA PHE A 36 -5.00 -0.97 1.88
C PHE A 36 -3.93 -1.88 2.52
N ASN A 37 -4.05 -2.19 3.81
CA ASN A 37 -3.11 -3.03 4.53
C ASN A 37 -3.05 -4.43 3.93
N LYS A 38 -4.19 -5.01 3.57
CA LYS A 38 -4.23 -6.33 2.94
C LYS A 38 -3.48 -6.37 1.60
N LEU A 39 -3.55 -5.30 0.81
CA LEU A 39 -2.81 -5.17 -0.44
C LEU A 39 -1.31 -4.93 -0.17
N ALA A 40 -0.98 -4.07 0.79
CA ALA A 40 0.39 -3.78 1.19
C ALA A 40 1.10 -5.02 1.75
N GLU A 41 0.44 -5.79 2.61
CA GLU A 41 0.91 -7.08 3.13
C GLU A 41 1.16 -8.04 1.98
N ALA A 42 0.23 -8.16 1.02
CA ALA A 42 0.43 -9.02 -0.14
C ALA A 42 1.67 -8.62 -0.95
N VAL A 43 1.96 -7.32 -1.13
CA VAL A 43 3.20 -6.87 -1.78
C VAL A 43 4.43 -7.25 -0.96
N GLN A 44 4.41 -7.02 0.36
CA GLN A 44 5.51 -7.33 1.26
C GLN A 44 5.79 -8.83 1.36
N GLU A 45 4.76 -9.67 1.41
CA GLU A 45 4.88 -11.14 1.39
C GLU A 45 5.48 -11.66 0.08
N ASN A 46 5.25 -10.94 -1.02
CA ASN A 46 5.85 -11.26 -2.31
C ASN A 46 7.25 -10.64 -2.47
N ALA A 47 7.63 -9.68 -1.62
CA ALA A 47 8.93 -9.03 -1.66
C ALA A 47 10.01 -9.91 -1.04
N GLY A 48 11.17 -10.00 -1.69
CA GLY A 48 12.34 -10.61 -1.10
C GLY A 48 12.91 -9.75 0.03
N PRO A 49 13.79 -10.29 0.89
CA PRO A 49 14.45 -9.53 1.95
C PRO A 49 15.23 -8.31 1.43
N ASP A 50 15.79 -8.39 0.22
CA ASP A 50 16.48 -7.28 -0.43
C ASP A 50 15.53 -6.18 -0.95
N ASP A 51 14.31 -6.53 -1.37
CA ASP A 51 13.31 -5.59 -1.91
C ASP A 51 12.37 -5.05 -0.83
N HIS A 52 12.31 -5.67 0.35
CA HIS A 52 11.42 -5.28 1.44
C HIS A 52 11.58 -3.81 1.85
N GLY A 53 12.83 -3.33 1.96
CA GLY A 53 13.10 -1.92 2.27
C GLY A 53 12.53 -0.98 1.21
N TRP A 54 12.74 -1.31 -0.06
CA TRP A 54 12.23 -0.53 -1.18
C TRP A 54 10.70 -0.54 -1.26
N VAL A 55 10.05 -1.69 -1.01
CA VAL A 55 8.59 -1.78 -0.94
C VAL A 55 8.03 -0.90 0.16
N CYS A 56 8.64 -0.90 1.36
CA CYS A 56 8.23 -0.03 2.45
C CYS A 56 8.36 1.45 2.10
N GLU A 57 9.49 1.88 1.55
CA GLU A 57 9.67 3.27 1.08
C GLU A 57 8.63 3.65 0.04
N ARG A 58 8.25 2.70 -0.83
CA ARG A 58 7.32 2.99 -1.91
C ARG A 58 5.87 3.06 -1.43
N LEU A 59 5.48 2.21 -0.48
CA LEU A 59 4.20 2.29 0.21
C LEU A 59 4.07 3.59 1.02
N ASP A 60 5.14 4.04 1.67
CA ASP A 60 5.18 5.33 2.37
C ASP A 60 4.96 6.50 1.40
N ALA A 61 5.66 6.49 0.25
CA ALA A 61 5.48 7.50 -0.78
C ALA A 61 4.04 7.56 -1.33
N ILE A 62 3.36 6.41 -1.46
CA ILE A 62 1.95 6.36 -1.87
C ILE A 62 1.06 6.98 -0.78
N GLN A 63 1.28 6.63 0.50
CA GLN A 63 0.54 7.23 1.62
C GLN A 63 0.71 8.75 1.67
N VAL A 64 1.93 9.25 1.53
CA VAL A 64 2.21 10.70 1.48
C VAL A 64 1.55 11.35 0.28
N LYS A 65 1.63 10.74 -0.91
CA LYS A 65 1.05 11.27 -2.16
C LYS A 65 -0.47 11.43 -2.07
N HIS A 66 -1.15 10.46 -1.44
CA HIS A 66 -2.60 10.49 -1.26
C HIS A 66 -3.03 11.11 0.08
N HIS A 67 -2.09 11.68 0.84
CA HIS A 67 -2.36 12.28 2.16
C HIS A 67 -3.07 11.32 3.14
N LEU A 68 -2.74 10.03 3.07
CA LEU A 68 -3.31 9.00 3.93
C LEU A 68 -2.72 9.15 5.34
N VAL A 69 -3.57 9.46 6.32
CA VAL A 69 -3.19 9.52 7.73
C VAL A 69 -3.50 8.17 8.38
N PRO A 70 -2.48 7.40 8.81
CA PRO A 70 -2.71 6.12 9.47
C PRO A 70 -3.56 6.31 10.73
N PRO A 71 -4.46 5.36 11.05
CA PRO A 71 -5.42 5.52 12.15
C PRO A 71 -4.73 5.63 13.52
N ALA A 72 -3.48 5.17 13.63
CA ALA A 72 -2.67 5.31 14.84
C ALA A 72 -2.28 6.77 15.16
N ASP A 73 -2.34 7.67 14.17
CA ASP A 73 -1.98 9.10 14.31
C ASP A 73 -3.22 10.00 14.46
N GLN A 74 -4.43 9.42 14.49
CA GLN A 74 -5.70 10.16 14.58
C GLN A 74 -6.12 10.50 16.04
N ILE A 75 -5.19 10.49 17.00
CA ILE A 75 -5.46 10.63 18.45
C ILE A 75 -5.27 12.06 18.96
#